data_AF-A0A9D4S358-F1
#
_entry.id   AF-A0A9D4S358-F1
#
_cell.length_a   1.000
_cell.length_b   1.000
_cell.length_c   1.000
_cell.angle_alpha   90.00
_cell.angle_beta   90.00
_cell.angle_gamma   90.00
#
_symmetry.space_group_name_H-M   'P 1'
#
loop_
_entity.id
_entity.type
_entity.pdbx_description
1 polymer ?
#
loop_
_entity_poly.entity_id
_entity_poly.type
_entity_poly.pdbx_seq_one_letter_code
_entity_poly.pdbx_strand_id
1 'polypeptide(L)' 'MSLPDLGTMVSALVDLFSSADYIVVGGHHPVYSVGKHGPSTCLRRKLEPLLHTYGVSVYIAGHDHNVQVWSII' A
#
# COMPACT_ATOMS: atom_id res chain seq x y z
N MET A 1 -18.38 -14.89 -18.65
CA MET A 1 -17.68 -13.59 -18.48
C MET A 1 -16.92 -13.69 -17.16
N SER A 2 -15.60 -13.79 -17.19
CA SER A 2 -14.77 -13.91 -15.98
C SER A 2 -14.63 -12.55 -15.31
N LEU A 3 -14.74 -12.50 -13.97
CA LEU A 3 -14.49 -11.29 -13.19
C LEU A 3 -13.03 -10.83 -13.40
N PRO A 4 -12.75 -9.51 -13.40
CA PRO A 4 -11.38 -9.01 -13.45
C PRO A 4 -10.59 -9.48 -12.21
N ASP A 5 -9.29 -9.75 -12.39
CA ASP A 5 -8.42 -10.08 -11.28
C ASP A 5 -8.11 -8.83 -10.43
N LEU A 6 -7.60 -9.06 -9.22
CA LEU A 6 -7.31 -8.00 -8.25
C LEU A 6 -6.37 -6.92 -8.81
N GLY A 7 -5.40 -7.28 -9.66
CA GLY A 7 -4.48 -6.32 -10.28
C GLY A 7 -5.20 -5.39 -11.25
N THR A 8 -6.06 -5.95 -12.10
CA THR A 8 -6.88 -5.17 -13.04
C THR A 8 -7.83 -4.21 -12.32
N MET A 9 -8.44 -4.64 -11.20
CA MET A 9 -9.32 -3.79 -10.41
C MET A 9 -8.57 -2.63 -9.73
N VAL A 10 -7.36 -2.88 -9.22
CA VAL A 10 -6.54 -1.84 -8.58
C VAL A 10 -6.02 -0.85 -9.61
N SER A 11 -5.59 -1.31 -10.79
CA SER A 11 -5.16 -0.41 -11.88
C SER A 11 -6.27 0.53 -12.29
N ALA A 12 -7.47 0.01 -12.53
CA ALA A 12 -8.61 0.82 -12.94
C ALA A 12 -9.00 1.87 -11.88
N LEU A 13 -8.88 1.52 -10.59
CA LEU A 13 -9.10 2.48 -9.50
C LEU A 13 -8.04 3.58 -9.51
N VAL A 14 -6.76 3.24 -9.68
CA VAL A 14 -5.69 4.25 -9.74
C VAL A 14 -5.83 5.13 -10.98
N ASP A 15 -6.16 4.55 -12.14
CA ASP A 15 -6.40 5.31 -13.37
C ASP A 15 -7.56 6.31 -13.20
N LEU A 16 -8.61 5.92 -12.46
CA LEU A 16 -9.75 6.81 -12.15
C LEU A 16 -9.32 8.04 -11.33
N PHE A 17 -8.26 7.90 -10.53
CA PHE A 17 -7.68 8.96 -9.71
C PHE A 17 -6.34 9.49 -10.27
N SER A 18 -6.02 9.21 -11.54
CA SER A 18 -4.74 9.59 -12.16
C SER A 18 -4.49 11.10 -12.25
N SER A 19 -5.55 11.91 -12.09
CA SER A 19 -5.46 13.37 -12.00
C SER A 19 -5.32 13.92 -10.58
N ALA A 20 -5.35 13.06 -9.56
CA ALA A 20 -5.19 13.47 -8.17
C ALA A 20 -3.73 13.86 -7.89
N ASP A 21 -3.53 14.97 -7.18
CA ASP A 21 -2.19 15.41 -6.76
C ASP A 21 -1.56 14.44 -5.76
N TYR A 22 -2.38 13.74 -4.97
CA TYR A 22 -1.94 12.81 -3.95
C TYR A 22 -2.82 11.56 -3.89
N ILE A 23 -2.18 10.41 -3.77
CA ILE A 23 -2.84 9.11 -3.54
C ILE A 23 -2.42 8.63 -2.16
N VAL A 24 -3.40 8.44 -1.27
CA VAL A 24 -3.17 7.96 0.10
C VAL A 24 -3.84 6.59 0.26
N VAL A 25 -3.08 5.61 0.71
CA VAL A 25 -3.57 4.24 0.94
C VAL A 25 -3.56 3.92 2.42
N GLY A 26 -4.69 3.43 2.94
CA GLY A 26 -4.83 2.97 4.31
C GLY A 26 -4.82 1.44 4.42
N GLY A 27 -4.17 0.90 5.45
CA GLY A 27 -4.21 -0.51 5.80
C GLY A 27 -4.17 -0.75 7.30
N HIS A 28 -4.43 -1.99 7.72
CA HIS A 28 -4.32 -2.33 9.15
C HIS A 28 -2.87 -2.62 9.57
N HIS A 29 -2.14 -3.42 8.78
CA HIS A 29 -0.79 -3.89 9.10
C HIS A 29 0.29 -3.12 8.30
N PRO A 30 1.43 -2.77 8.90
CA PRO A 30 2.45 -1.99 8.22
C PRO A 30 3.28 -2.84 7.23
N VAL A 31 3.72 -2.22 6.13
CA VAL A 31 4.67 -2.82 5.18
C VAL A 31 6.06 -2.91 5.80
N TYR A 32 6.44 -1.88 6.57
CA TYR A 32 7.68 -1.78 7.33
C TYR A 32 7.38 -1.58 8.80
N SER A 33 8.00 -2.38 9.66
CA SER A 33 7.95 -2.15 11.09
C SER A 33 9.18 -2.73 11.78
N VAL A 34 9.65 -2.04 12.82
CA VAL A 34 10.61 -2.59 13.81
C VAL A 34 9.91 -3.05 15.10
N GLY A 35 8.58 -3.04 15.13
CA GLY A 35 7.76 -3.49 16.24
C GLY A 35 7.74 -5.02 16.39
N LYS A 36 7.16 -5.49 17.50
CA LYS A 36 7.08 -6.92 17.84
C LYS A 36 6.35 -7.74 16.76
N HIS A 37 5.43 -7.11 16.03
CA HIS A 37 4.65 -7.77 15.00
C HIS A 37 5.30 -7.71 13.61
N GLY A 38 6.42 -6.97 13.48
CA GLY A 38 7.31 -6.95 12.34
C GLY A 38 6.65 -6.55 11.01
N PRO A 39 7.46 -6.43 9.94
CA PRO A 39 6.92 -6.32 8.60
C PRO A 39 6.52 -7.71 8.10
N SER A 40 5.33 -7.83 7.53
CA SER A 40 4.93 -9.10 6.92
C SER A 40 5.59 -9.27 5.54
N THR A 41 6.19 -10.44 5.30
CA THR A 41 6.79 -10.77 3.98
C THR A 41 5.75 -10.77 2.86
N CYS A 42 4.48 -11.01 3.19
CA CYS A 42 3.37 -10.92 2.23
C CYS A 42 3.19 -9.49 1.71
N LEU A 43 3.11 -8.50 2.61
CA LEU A 43 2.91 -7.10 2.23
C LEU A 43 4.13 -6.54 1.48
N ARG A 44 5.34 -6.85 1.94
CA ARG A 44 6.57 -6.48 1.22
C ARG A 44 6.65 -7.06 -0.19
N ARG A 45 6.20 -8.30 -0.41
CA ARG A 45 6.25 -8.91 -1.75
C ARG A 45 5.10 -8.53 -2.67
N LYS A 46 3.91 -8.26 -2.13
CA LYS A 46 2.69 -8.09 -2.93
C LYS A 46 2.17 -6.66 -2.95
N LEU A 47 2.22 -5.94 -1.84
CA LEU A 47 1.63 -4.61 -1.73
C LEU A 47 2.64 -3.52 -2.09
N GLU A 48 3.84 -3.57 -1.52
CA GLU A 48 4.88 -2.56 -1.76
C GLU A 48 5.15 -2.30 -3.26
N PRO A 49 5.30 -3.30 -4.14
CA PRO A 49 5.51 -3.04 -5.56
C PRO A 49 4.35 -2.29 -6.21
N LEU A 50 3.11 -2.52 -5.75
CA LEU A 50 1.92 -1.83 -6.26
C LEU A 50 1.90 -0.37 -5.81
N LEU A 51 2.25 -0.09 -4.54
CA LEU A 51 2.34 1.28 -4.03
C LEU A 51 3.31 2.12 -4.87
N HIS A 52 4.47 1.54 -5.22
CA HIS A 52 5.43 2.18 -6.12
C HIS A 52 4.92 2.32 -7.56
N THR A 53 4.39 1.23 -8.12
CA THR A 53 3.89 1.20 -9.52
C THR A 53 2.84 2.28 -9.75
N TYR A 54 2.01 2.55 -8.74
CA TYR A 54 0.89 3.47 -8.82
C TYR A 54 1.16 4.86 -8.24
N GLY A 55 2.42 5.18 -7.88
CA GLY A 55 2.78 6.51 -7.41
C GLY A 55 2.07 6.94 -6.12
N VAL A 56 1.81 5.99 -5.22
CA VAL A 56 1.17 6.28 -3.93
C VAL A 56 2.04 7.24 -3.13
N SER A 57 1.47 8.35 -2.67
CA SER A 57 2.18 9.40 -1.94
C SER A 57 2.46 9.00 -0.49
N VAL A 58 1.49 8.35 0.17
CA VAL A 58 1.62 7.89 1.56
C VAL A 58 0.84 6.58 1.76
N TYR A 59 1.47 5.63 2.45
CA TYR A 59 0.80 4.47 3.03
C TYR A 59 0.71 4.61 4.55
N ILE A 60 -0.50 4.57 5.10
CA ILE A 60 -0.75 4.68 6.55
C ILE A 60 -1.28 3.36 7.07
N ALA A 61 -0.64 2.85 8.13
CA ALA A 61 -1.06 1.62 8.80
C ALA A 61 -0.86 1.69 10.32
N GLY A 62 -1.59 0.83 11.03
CA GLY A 62 -1.54 0.69 12.48
C GLY A 62 -0.89 -0.62 12.90
N HIS A 63 -1.62 -1.40 13.70
CA HIS A 63 -1.22 -2.70 14.28
C HIS A 63 -0.13 -2.63 15.35
N ASP A 64 0.99 -1.96 15.07
CA ASP A 64 1.98 -1.69 16.11
C ASP A 64 1.52 -0.53 16.99
N HIS A 65 1.62 -0.72 18.31
CA HIS A 65 1.22 0.30 19.30
C HIS A 65 2.34 1.34 19.49
N ASN A 66 2.89 1.83 18.38
CA ASN A 66 3.89 2.89 18.32
C ASN A 66 3.70 3.69 17.02
N VAL A 67 4.42 4.81 16.90
CA VAL A 67 4.46 5.60 15.67
C VAL A 67 5.82 5.40 15.01
N GLN A 68 5.81 5.10 13.72
CA GLN A 68 7.00 4.96 12.89
C GLN A 68 6.80 5.72 11.58
N VAL A 69 7.84 6.39 11.10
CA VAL A 69 7.83 7.11 9.83
C VAL A 69 9.01 6.62 8.99
N TRP A 70 8.73 6.25 7.76
CA TRP A 70 9.69 5.66 6.83
C TRP A 70 9.69 6.46 5.53
N SER A 71 10.87 6.69 4.97
CA SER A 71 11.04 7.18 3.59
C SER A 71 11.33 5.97 2.71
N ILE A 72 10.30 5.48 2.03
CA ILE A 72 10.28 4.16 1.38
C ILE A 72 9.63 4.19 0.00
N ILE A 73 9.06 5.33 -0.41
CA ILE A 73 8.39 5.61 -1.68
C ILE A 73 8.98 6.88 -2.27
#